data_AF-A0A151SN90-F1
#
_entry.id   AF-A0A151SN90-F1
#
_cell.length_a   1.000
_cell.length_b   1.000
_cell.length_c   1.000
_cell.angle_alpha   90.00
_cell.angle_beta   90.00
_cell.angle_gamma   90.00
#
_symmetry.space_group_name_H-M   'P 1'
#
loop_
_entity.id
_entity.type
_entity.pdbx_description
1 polymer ?
#
loop_
_entity_poly.entity_id
_entity_poly.type
_entity_poly.pdbx_seq_one_letter_code
_entity_poly.pdbx_strand_id
1 'polypeptide(L)' 'MPIENYDGFTDPEEHLNVFLTQATLSTQDDSALCRIFPTSLKGRALSWFTRLPSASIDSFSELSSQFTL' A
#
# COMPACT_ATOMS: atom_id res chain seq x y z
N MET A 1 -2.11 -14.92 -12.91
CA MET A 1 -2.41 -13.60 -13.51
C MET A 1 -1.54 -12.58 -12.79
N PRO A 2 -0.88 -11.63 -13.48
CA PRO A 2 -0.29 -10.51 -12.75
C PRO A 2 -1.42 -9.84 -11.99
N ILE A 3 -1.26 -9.68 -10.69
CA ILE A 3 -2.20 -8.91 -9.87
C ILE A 3 -2.19 -7.52 -10.47
N GLU A 4 -3.34 -7.05 -10.91
CA GLU A 4 -3.42 -5.72 -11.49
C GLU A 4 -3.12 -4.71 -10.38
N ASN A 5 -2.10 -3.88 -10.57
CA ASN A 5 -1.78 -2.83 -9.61
C ASN A 5 -2.99 -1.89 -9.44
N TYR A 6 -3.22 -1.44 -8.21
CA TYR A 6 -4.34 -0.58 -7.85
C TYR A 6 -4.13 0.84 -8.36
N ASP A 7 -5.09 1.37 -9.12
CA ASP A 7 -5.04 2.72 -9.69
C ASP A 7 -5.82 3.77 -8.90
N GLY A 8 -6.65 3.35 -7.94
CA GLY A 8 -7.50 4.25 -7.16
C GLY A 8 -8.99 4.23 -7.53
N PHE A 9 -9.46 3.31 -8.39
CA PHE A 9 -10.86 3.27 -8.82
C PHE A 9 -11.71 2.16 -8.19
N THR A 10 -11.09 1.20 -7.51
CA THR A 10 -11.77 0.13 -6.76
C THR A 10 -11.72 0.40 -5.26
N ASP A 11 -12.25 -0.52 -4.45
CA ASP A 11 -12.23 -0.39 -2.99
C ASP A 11 -10.79 -0.44 -2.43
N PRO A 12 -10.31 0.61 -1.71
CA PRO A 12 -8.99 0.63 -1.11
C PRO A 12 -8.82 -0.36 0.06
N GLU A 13 -9.89 -0.69 0.79
CA GLU A 13 -9.85 -1.70 1.87
C GLU A 13 -9.70 -3.11 1.27
N GLU A 14 -10.40 -3.40 0.18
CA GLU A 14 -10.24 -4.67 -0.53
C GLU A 14 -8.80 -4.82 -1.04
N HIS A 15 -8.23 -3.76 -1.62
CA HIS A 15 -6.83 -3.75 -2.04
C HIS A 15 -5.86 -4.01 -0.89
N LEU A 16 -6.05 -3.34 0.25
CA LEU A 16 -5.22 -3.56 1.45
C LEU A 16 -5.30 -5.00 1.96
N ASN A 17 -6.50 -5.59 1.99
CA ASN A 17 -6.68 -6.98 2.42
C ASN A 17 -5.96 -7.96 1.49
N VAL A 18 -6.05 -7.75 0.17
CA VAL A 18 -5.33 -8.57 -0.83
C VAL A 18 -3.82 -8.39 -0.67
N PHE A 19 -3.36 -7.14 -0.57
CA PHE A 19 -1.95 -6.82 -0.36
C PHE A 19 -1.40 -7.50 0.89
N LEU A 20 -2.08 -7.36 2.04
CA LEU A 20 -1.65 -7.94 3.30
C LEU A 20 -1.61 -9.47 3.23
N THR A 21 -2.61 -10.10 2.63
CA THR A 21 -2.64 -11.57 2.45
C THR A 21 -1.42 -12.07 1.67
N GLN A 22 -0.90 -11.29 0.73
CA GLN A 22 0.26 -11.66 -0.08
C GLN A 22 1.58 -11.26 0.57
N ALA A 23 1.68 -10.04 1.09
CA ALA A 23 2.91 -9.51 1.67
C ALA A 23 3.28 -10.26 2.96
N THR A 24 2.29 -10.68 3.75
CA THR A 24 2.50 -11.47 4.98
C THR A 24 3.04 -12.88 4.73
N LEU A 25 2.99 -13.39 3.48
CA LEU A 25 3.71 -14.61 3.09
C LEU A 25 5.24 -14.39 3.04
N SER A 26 5.67 -13.14 2.89
CA SER A 26 7.09 -12.76 2.75
C SER A 26 7.64 -12.09 4.00
N THR A 27 6.85 -11.26 4.68
CA THR A 27 7.29 -10.49 5.85
C THR A 27 6.13 -10.05 6.74
N GLN A 28 6.39 -9.97 8.04
CA GLN A 28 5.50 -9.31 9.02
C GLN A 28 6.10 -8.01 9.55
N ASP A 29 7.24 -7.57 9.01
CA ASP A 29 7.90 -6.33 9.40
C ASP A 29 7.22 -5.13 8.72
N ASP A 30 6.70 -4.21 9.53
CA ASP A 30 6.01 -3.00 9.09
C ASP A 30 6.85 -2.15 8.13
N SER A 31 8.16 -2.02 8.39
CA SER A 31 9.04 -1.21 7.53
C SER A 31 9.19 -1.83 6.14
N ALA A 32 9.24 -3.17 6.07
CA ALA A 32 9.23 -3.91 4.83
C ALA A 32 7.89 -3.79 4.11
N LEU A 33 6.76 -3.90 4.83
CA LEU A 33 5.42 -3.70 4.26
C LEU A 33 5.27 -2.31 3.62
N CYS A 34 5.71 -1.25 4.31
CA CYS A 34 5.69 0.12 3.77
C CYS A 34 6.53 0.28 2.50
N ARG A 35 7.67 -0.43 2.40
CA ARG A 35 8.55 -0.40 1.21
C ARG A 35 7.97 -1.19 0.04
N ILE A 36 7.26 -2.28 0.32
CA ILE A 36 6.67 -3.14 -0.71
C ILE A 36 5.35 -2.55 -1.22
N PHE A 37 4.54 -1.90 -0.36
CA PHE A 37 3.25 -1.33 -0.71
C PHE A 37 3.19 -0.54 -2.03
N PRO A 38 4.07 0.44 -2.31
CA PRO A 38 4.02 1.19 -3.56
C PRO A 38 4.16 0.33 -4.82
N THR A 39 4.75 -0.86 -4.74
CA THR A 39 4.86 -1.79 -5.88
C THR A 39 3.51 -2.36 -6.31
N SER A 40 2.51 -2.33 -5.42
CA SER A 40 1.13 -2.76 -5.70
C SER A 40 0.27 -1.66 -6.31
N LEU A 41 0.80 -0.43 -6.46
CA LEU A 41 0.06 0.74 -6.92
C LEU A 41 0.42 1.11 -8.36
N LYS A 42 -0.49 1.79 -9.05
CA LYS A 42 -0.26 2.45 -10.34
C LYS A 42 -0.99 3.79 -10.38
N GLY A 43 -0.73 4.59 -11.42
CA GLY A 43 -1.50 5.79 -11.73
C GLY A 43 -1.64 6.77 -10.54
N ARG A 44 -2.89 7.12 -10.21
CA ARG A 44 -3.20 8.13 -9.18
C ARG A 44 -2.81 7.66 -7.78
N ALA A 45 -3.00 6.38 -7.47
CA ALA A 45 -2.64 5.80 -6.18
C ALA A 45 -1.12 5.84 -5.93
N LEU A 46 -0.31 5.46 -6.93
CA LEU A 46 1.15 5.57 -6.82
C LEU A 46 1.60 7.04 -6.71
N SER A 47 0.93 7.92 -7.45
CA SER A 47 1.21 9.36 -7.38
C SER A 47 0.87 9.95 -6.00
N TRP A 48 -0.15 9.43 -5.31
CA TRP A 48 -0.44 9.81 -3.91
C TRP A 48 0.70 9.39 -2.99
N PHE A 49 1.16 8.14 -3.08
CA PHE A 49 2.23 7.62 -2.22
C PHE A 49 3.52 8.43 -2.36
N THR A 50 3.91 8.76 -3.59
CA THR A 50 5.14 9.53 -3.86
C THR A 50 5.09 10.99 -3.39
N ARG A 51 3.92 11.52 -3.06
CA ARG A 51 3.74 12.88 -2.51
C ARG A 51 3.71 12.93 -0.98
N LEU A 52 3.73 11.78 -0.32
CA LEU A 52 3.79 11.73 1.14
C LEU A 52 5.10 12.38 1.62
N PRO A 53 5.07 13.23 2.66
CA PRO A 53 6.27 13.82 3.20
C PRO A 53 7.25 12.75 3.71
N SER A 54 8.54 13.00 3.55
CA SER A 54 9.58 12.11 4.10
C SER A 54 9.37 11.92 5.60
N ALA A 55 9.43 10.66 6.07
CA ALA A 55 9.21 10.29 7.47
C ALA A 55 7.82 10.67 8.04
N SER A 56 6.79 10.81 7.19
CA SER A 56 5.40 11.00 7.66
C SER A 56 4.66 9.71 7.98
N ILE A 57 5.31 8.56 7.82
CA ILE A 57 4.73 7.23 8.03
C ILE A 57 5.72 6.42 8.86
N ASP A 58 5.34 6.20 10.11
CA ASP A 58 6.17 5.45 11.07
C ASP A 58 5.79 3.96 11.12
N SER A 59 4.64 3.58 10.58
CA SER A 59 4.12 2.21 10.58
C SER A 59 3.26 1.90 9.36
N PHE A 60 3.05 0.61 9.06
CA PHE A 60 2.15 0.22 7.98
C PHE A 60 0.68 0.51 8.34
N SER A 61 0.34 0.49 9.62
CA SER A 61 -1.00 0.86 10.10
C SER A 61 -1.35 2.32 9.76
N GLU A 62 -0.40 3.24 9.94
CA GLU A 62 -0.61 4.65 9.61
C GLU A 62 -0.70 4.89 8.09
N LEU A 63 0.13 4.19 7.31
CA LEU A 63 0.00 4.18 5.85
C LEU A 63 -1.40 3.71 5.42
N SER A 64 -1.87 2.61 5.99
CA SER A 64 -3.16 2.00 5.66
C SER A 64 -4.31 2.95 5.99
N SER A 65 -4.25 3.60 7.17
CA SER A 65 -5.26 4.58 7.56
C SER A 65 -5.28 5.79 6.63
N GLN A 66 -4.14 6.30 6.16
CA GLN A 66 -4.13 7.42 5.22
C GLN A 66 -4.57 7.03 3.81
N PHE A 67 -4.40 5.75 3.44
CA PHE A 67 -4.76 5.24 2.12
C PHE A 67 -6.27 5.01 1.95
N THR A 68 -6.98 4.67 3.03
CA THR A 68 -8.42 4.41 3.01
C THR A 68 -9.29 5.64 3.29
N LEU A 69 -8.68 6.79 3.61
CA LEU A 69 -9.35 8.09 3.76
C LEU A 69 -9.67 8.73 2.40
#